data_AF-A0A1R1A9F9-F1
#
_entry.id   AF-A0A1R1A9F9-F1
#
_cell.length_a   1.000
_cell.length_b   1.000
_cell.length_c   1.000
_cell.angle_alpha   90.00
_cell.angle_beta   90.00
_cell.angle_gamma   90.00
#
_symmetry.space_group_name_H-M   'P 1'
#
loop_
_entity.id
_entity.type
_entity.pdbx_description
1 polymer ?
#
loop_
_entity_poly.entity_id
_entity_poly.type
_entity_poly.pdbx_seq_one_letter_code
_entity_poly.pdbx_strand_id
1 'polypeptide(L)'
;MKFNISDWVQGKTKDGELIHGFVETIDILQGFVTVSVVKSDNVEVIGKTVAVRSSWLKNVSEITINDAQVFQNAIDLALDTWDEAWFMELTNAKKASEEAAEAGERSKVYSFPVNRLGQSA
;
A
#
# COMPACT_ATOMS: atom_id res chain seq x y z
N MET A 1 -10.85 15.96 -9.25
CA MET A 1 -10.07 14.76 -9.68
C MET A 1 -8.99 14.56 -8.63
N LYS A 2 -8.82 13.33 -8.09
CA LYS A 2 -8.12 13.06 -6.82
C LYS A 2 -6.66 12.55 -6.96
N PHE A 3 -6.12 12.49 -8.18
CA PHE A 3 -4.83 11.85 -8.46
C PHE A 3 -3.83 12.87 -8.98
N ASN A 4 -2.58 12.76 -8.53
CA ASN A 4 -1.43 13.51 -9.02
C ASN A 4 -0.47 12.58 -9.78
N ILE A 5 0.40 13.17 -10.61
CA ILE A 5 1.52 12.45 -11.22
C ILE A 5 2.40 11.91 -10.08
N SER A 6 2.87 10.67 -10.22
CA SER A 6 3.61 9.90 -9.22
C SER A 6 2.80 9.35 -8.04
N ASP A 7 1.49 9.54 -7.99
CA ASP A 7 0.66 8.86 -6.99
C ASP A 7 0.62 7.36 -7.25
N TRP A 8 0.73 6.57 -6.18
CA TRP A 8 0.49 5.14 -6.23
C TRP A 8 -1.00 4.85 -6.34
N VAL A 9 -1.36 4.08 -7.35
CA VAL A 9 -2.75 3.73 -7.68
C VAL A 9 -2.89 2.25 -7.92
N GLN A 10 -4.05 1.73 -7.52
CA GLN A 10 -4.51 0.39 -7.83
C GLN A 10 -5.75 0.51 -8.69
N GLY A 11 -5.83 -0.27 -9.75
CA GLY A 11 -6.97 -0.22 -10.67
C GLY A 11 -7.28 -1.56 -11.29
N LYS A 12 -8.35 -1.55 -12.09
CA LYS A 12 -8.67 -2.65 -12.99
C LYS A 12 -8.60 -2.20 -14.44
N THR A 13 -8.02 -3.05 -15.29
CA THR A 13 -8.03 -2.84 -16.75
C THR A 13 -9.41 -3.12 -17.34
N LYS A 14 -9.59 -2.83 -18.62
CA LYS A 14 -10.83 -3.14 -19.36
C LYS A 14 -11.16 -4.63 -19.35
N ASP A 15 -10.13 -5.47 -19.35
CA ASP A 15 -10.22 -6.92 -19.31
C ASP A 15 -10.41 -7.46 -17.88
N GLY A 16 -10.48 -6.57 -16.87
CA GLY A 16 -10.76 -6.92 -15.48
C GLY A 16 -9.51 -7.28 -14.66
N GLU A 17 -8.32 -7.19 -15.25
CA GLU A 17 -7.06 -7.51 -14.59
C GLU A 17 -6.74 -6.47 -13.53
N LEU A 18 -6.25 -6.92 -12.38
CA LEU A 18 -5.86 -6.03 -11.31
C LEU A 18 -4.43 -5.53 -11.57
N ILE A 19 -4.27 -4.21 -11.55
CA ILE A 19 -2.99 -3.55 -11.78
C ILE A 19 -2.65 -2.66 -10.58
N HIS A 20 -1.37 -2.67 -10.22
CA HIS A 20 -0.76 -1.78 -9.24
C HIS A 20 0.37 -1.03 -9.92
N GLY A 21 0.42 0.27 -9.70
CA GLY A 21 1.42 1.10 -10.34
C GLY A 21 1.38 2.53 -9.84
N PHE A 22 2.09 3.40 -10.55
CA PHE A 22 2.08 4.83 -10.29
C PHE A 22 1.57 5.59 -11.51
N VAL A 23 0.95 6.75 -11.26
CA VAL A 23 0.42 7.62 -12.30
C VAL A 23 1.59 8.28 -13.03
N GLU A 24 1.71 8.04 -14.33
CA GLU A 24 2.70 8.71 -15.17
C GLU A 24 2.14 9.98 -15.80
N THR A 25 0.93 9.88 -16.37
CA THR A 25 0.25 11.03 -17.01
C THR A 25 -1.24 11.00 -16.76
N ILE A 26 -1.85 12.19 -16.76
CA ILE A 26 -3.29 12.38 -16.53
C ILE A 26 -3.86 13.11 -17.74
N ASP A 27 -4.72 12.45 -18.50
CA ASP A 27 -5.51 13.09 -19.55
C ASP A 27 -6.85 13.53 -18.98
N ILE A 28 -6.88 14.78 -18.54
CA ILE A 28 -8.06 15.45 -17.99
C ILE A 28 -9.18 15.66 -19.03
N LEU A 29 -8.84 15.79 -20.32
CA LEU A 29 -9.82 16.04 -21.38
C LEU A 29 -10.60 14.76 -21.70
N GLN A 30 -9.92 13.62 -21.70
CA GLN A 30 -10.54 12.32 -21.98
C GLN A 30 -10.94 11.53 -20.72
N GLY A 31 -10.51 11.97 -19.53
CA GLY A 31 -10.81 11.31 -18.26
C GLY A 31 -10.03 10.01 -18.03
N PHE A 32 -8.93 9.82 -18.76
CA PHE A 32 -8.03 8.67 -18.64
C PHE A 32 -6.78 9.04 -17.86
N VAL A 33 -6.22 8.04 -17.20
CA VAL A 33 -4.98 8.14 -16.44
C VAL A 33 -4.07 7.03 -16.92
N THR A 34 -2.86 7.40 -17.35
CA THR A 34 -1.84 6.44 -17.75
C THR A 34 -1.07 6.02 -16.51
N VAL A 35 -1.06 4.71 -16.25
CA VAL A 35 -0.41 4.11 -15.08
C VAL A 35 0.73 3.23 -15.55
N SER A 36 1.91 3.42 -14.98
CA SER A 36 3.04 2.53 -15.17
C SER A 36 2.89 1.34 -14.22
N VAL A 37 2.73 0.13 -14.77
CA VAL A 37 2.38 -1.06 -14.02
C VAL A 37 3.63 -1.67 -13.38
N VAL A 38 3.65 -1.72 -12.05
CA VAL A 38 4.71 -2.35 -11.25
C VAL A 38 4.36 -3.81 -10.93
N LYS A 39 3.08 -4.09 -10.69
CA LYS A 39 2.59 -5.45 -10.39
C LYS A 39 1.19 -5.64 -10.98
N SER A 40 0.96 -6.77 -11.63
CA SER A 40 -0.36 -7.14 -12.14
C SER A 40 -0.56 -8.66 -12.04
N ASP A 41 -1.83 -9.07 -11.96
CA ASP A 41 -2.20 -10.49 -12.11
C ASP A 41 -1.85 -11.02 -13.51
N ASN A 42 -1.81 -10.15 -14.53
CA ASN A 42 -1.28 -10.52 -15.84
C ASN A 42 0.18 -10.10 -15.96
N VAL A 43 1.04 -11.10 -16.04
CA VAL A 43 2.50 -10.96 -16.11
C VAL A 43 2.95 -10.21 -17.37
N GLU A 44 2.17 -10.26 -18.45
CA GLU A 44 2.49 -9.60 -19.72
C GLU A 44 2.39 -8.07 -19.66
N VAL A 45 1.69 -7.54 -18.66
CA VAL A 45 1.39 -6.12 -18.51
C VAL A 45 2.35 -5.44 -17.53
N ILE A 46 3.13 -6.23 -16.78
CA ILE A 46 4.15 -5.73 -15.85
C ILE A 46 5.24 -4.97 -16.62
N GLY A 47 5.57 -3.76 -16.18
CA GLY A 47 6.56 -2.89 -16.81
C GLY A 47 6.04 -2.11 -18.03
N LYS A 48 4.77 -2.25 -18.38
CA LYS A 48 4.12 -1.46 -19.45
C LYS A 48 3.27 -0.33 -18.86
N THR A 49 3.02 0.67 -19.69
CA THR A 49 2.06 1.73 -19.39
C THR A 49 0.68 1.39 -19.91
N VAL A 50 -0.33 1.54 -19.06
CA VAL A 50 -1.73 1.24 -19.37
C VAL A 50 -2.58 2.46 -19.13
N ALA A 51 -3.38 2.85 -20.13
CA ALA A 51 -4.39 3.89 -19.98
C ALA A 51 -5.65 3.30 -19.35
N VAL A 52 -6.01 3.81 -18.17
CA VAL A 52 -7.15 3.35 -17.38
C VAL A 52 -8.11 4.50 -17.14
N ARG A 53 -9.43 4.22 -17.09
CA ARG A 53 -10.39 5.26 -16.71
C ARG A 53 -10.15 5.68 -15.27
N SER A 54 -10.14 6.98 -15.04
CA SER A 54 -10.00 7.57 -13.70
C SER A 54 -11.01 7.02 -12.68
N SER A 55 -12.23 6.65 -13.12
CA SER A 55 -13.28 6.07 -12.26
C SER A 55 -12.97 4.65 -11.77
N TRP A 56 -12.04 3.94 -12.40
CA TRP A 56 -11.66 2.56 -12.03
C TRP A 56 -10.36 2.50 -11.24
N LEU A 57 -9.74 3.66 -11.00
CA LEU A 57 -8.55 3.80 -10.17
C LEU A 57 -8.96 4.15 -8.74
N LYS A 58 -8.26 3.55 -7.80
CA LYS A 58 -8.29 3.88 -6.38
C LYS A 58 -6.88 4.26 -5.95
N ASN A 59 -6.76 5.25 -5.07
CA ASN A 59 -5.46 5.60 -4.52
C ASN A 59 -5.02 4.48 -3.58
N VAL A 60 -3.76 4.06 -3.65
CA VAL A 60 -3.24 3.01 -2.76
C VAL A 60 -3.30 3.45 -1.30
N SER A 61 -3.21 4.75 -1.02
CA SER A 61 -3.37 5.32 0.32
C SER A 61 -4.80 5.20 0.86
N GLU A 62 -5.81 5.04 -0.01
CA GLU A 62 -7.20 4.75 0.39
C GLU A 62 -7.45 3.25 0.60
N ILE A 63 -6.49 2.38 0.24
CA ILE A 63 -6.54 0.96 0.61
C ILE A 63 -6.18 0.91 2.08
N THR A 64 -7.20 0.80 2.93
CA THR A 64 -7.04 0.44 4.34
C THR A 64 -6.46 -0.96 4.37
N ILE A 65 -5.13 -1.06 4.34
CA ILE A 65 -4.47 -2.33 4.61
C ILE A 65 -4.88 -2.66 6.03
N ASN A 66 -5.53 -3.80 6.24
CA ASN A 66 -6.01 -4.18 7.56
C ASN A 66 -4.82 -4.15 8.51
N ASP A 67 -4.79 -3.17 9.43
CA ASP A 67 -3.62 -2.88 10.26
C ASP A 67 -3.11 -4.16 10.92
N ALA A 68 -4.02 -5.02 11.38
CA ALA A 68 -3.71 -6.32 11.95
C ALA A 68 -2.89 -7.24 11.01
N GLN A 69 -3.25 -7.33 9.73
CA GLN A 69 -2.50 -8.14 8.76
C GLN A 69 -1.13 -7.53 8.44
N VAL A 70 -1.03 -6.19 8.41
CA VAL A 70 0.26 -5.51 8.21
C VAL A 70 1.19 -5.78 9.39
N PHE A 71 0.67 -5.67 10.62
CA PHE A 71 1.41 -6.00 11.83
C PHE A 71 1.90 -7.45 11.82
N GLN A 72 1.05 -8.41 11.43
CA GLN A 72 1.47 -9.82 11.32
C GLN A 72 2.59 -9.99 10.28
N ASN A 73 2.42 -9.45 9.07
CA ASN A 73 3.43 -9.57 8.02
C ASN A 73 4.77 -8.93 8.42
N ALA A 74 4.75 -7.79 9.13
CA ALA A 74 5.95 -7.14 9.62
C ALA A 74 6.65 -7.94 10.73
N ILE A 75 5.87 -8.57 11.62
CA ILE A 75 6.40 -9.45 12.68
C ILE A 75 7.08 -10.67 12.07
N ASP A 76 6.43 -11.33 11.11
CA ASP A 76 6.99 -12.49 10.40
C ASP A 76 8.30 -12.12 9.69
N LEU A 77 8.34 -10.92 9.11
CA LEU A 77 9.53 -10.41 8.44
C LEU A 77 10.68 -10.12 9.42
N ALA A 78 10.39 -9.56 10.59
CA ALA A 78 11.39 -9.34 11.64
C ALA A 78 11.99 -10.67 12.14
N LEU A 79 11.17 -11.72 12.22
CA LEU A 79 11.62 -13.06 12.57
C LEU A 79 12.51 -13.66 11.46
N ASP A 80 12.11 -13.52 10.19
CA ASP A 80 12.88 -14.01 9.04
C ASP A 80 14.24 -13.31 8.92
N THR A 81 14.31 -12.03 9.32
CA THR A 81 15.54 -11.22 9.30
C THR A 81 16.31 -11.24 10.61
N TRP A 82 15.84 -11.97 11.63
CA TRP A 82 16.45 -12.08 12.96
C TRP A 82 16.63 -10.71 13.66
N ASP A 83 15.77 -9.75 13.37
CA ASP A 83 15.80 -8.41 13.98
C ASP A 83 14.96 -8.41 15.26
N GLU A 84 15.58 -8.79 16.37
CA GLU A 84 14.93 -8.87 17.69
C GLU A 84 14.40 -7.50 18.14
N ALA A 85 15.14 -6.41 17.89
CA ALA A 85 14.72 -5.07 18.30
C ALA A 85 13.44 -4.66 17.56
N TRP A 86 13.39 -4.89 16.24
CA TRP A 86 12.22 -4.58 15.42
C TRP A 86 11.02 -5.48 15.77
N PHE A 87 11.25 -6.76 16.04
CA PHE A 87 10.21 -7.68 16.51
C PHE A 87 9.57 -7.22 17.83
N MET A 88 10.38 -6.80 18.80
CA MET A 88 9.90 -6.31 20.09
C MET A 88 9.12 -5.01 19.95
N GLU A 89 9.58 -4.08 19.10
CA GLU A 89 8.87 -2.84 18.78
C GLU A 89 7.48 -3.12 18.17
N LEU A 90 7.41 -4.00 17.16
CA LEU A 90 6.17 -4.37 16.48
C LEU A 90 5.17 -5.07 17.42
N THR A 91 5.65 -5.99 18.25
CA THR A 91 4.80 -6.74 19.19
C THR A 91 4.28 -5.84 20.31
N ASN A 92 5.10 -4.90 20.79
CA ASN A 92 4.68 -3.91 21.78
C ASN A 92 3.65 -2.93 21.19
N ALA A 93 3.88 -2.46 19.96
CA ALA A 93 2.93 -1.60 19.26
C ALA A 93 1.57 -2.30 19.03
N LYS A 94 1.60 -3.60 18.70
CA LYS A 94 0.39 -4.42 18.55
C LYS A 94 -0.39 -4.52 19.87
N LYS A 95 0.28 -4.84 20.98
CA LYS A 95 -0.36 -4.89 22.32
C LYS A 95 -0.97 -3.56 22.72
N ALA A 96 -0.24 -2.45 22.53
CA ALA A 96 -0.76 -1.12 22.82
C ALA A 96 -2.00 -0.77 21.98
N SER A 97 -2.04 -1.22 20.72
CA SER A 97 -3.21 -1.05 19.85
C SER A 97 -4.42 -1.86 20.32
N GLU A 98 -4.22 -3.08 20.82
CA GLU A 98 -5.28 -3.93 21.36
C GLU A 98 -5.84 -3.34 22.67
N GLU A 99 -4.97 -2.88 23.57
CA GLU A 99 -5.34 -2.23 24.83
C GLU A 99 -6.11 -0.90 24.61
N ALA A 100 -5.70 -0.10 23.61
CA ALA A 100 -6.40 1.14 23.27
C ALA A 100 -7.75 0.92 22.58
N ALA A 101 -7.90 -0.19 21.84
CA ALA A 101 -9.18 -0.57 21.25
C ALA A 101 -10.22 -0.93 22.31
N GLU A 102 -9.78 -1.55 23.42
CA GLU A 102 -10.64 -1.84 24.59
C GLU A 102 -10.98 -0.57 25.39
N ALA A 103 -10.10 0.43 25.43
CA ALA A 103 -10.31 1.70 26.15
C ALA A 103 -11.17 2.74 25.40
N GLY A 104 -11.59 2.48 24.16
CA GLY A 104 -12.47 3.38 23.39
C GLY A 104 -11.79 4.64 22.82
N GLU A 105 -10.48 4.82 22.99
CA GLU A 105 -9.72 5.94 22.45
C GLU A 105 -9.28 5.67 20.99
N ARG A 106 -10.19 5.88 20.04
CA ARG A 106 -9.95 5.69 18.58
C ARG A 106 -8.99 6.71 17.93
N SER A 107 -8.22 7.48 18.70
CA SER A 107 -7.46 8.62 18.16
C SER A 107 -5.94 8.53 18.29
N LYS A 108 -5.37 7.46 18.83
CA LYS A 108 -3.93 7.22 18.67
C LYS A 108 -3.71 6.42 17.40
N VAL A 109 -3.50 7.17 16.31
CA VAL A 109 -2.80 6.67 15.13
C VAL A 109 -1.46 6.14 15.64
N TYR A 110 -1.38 4.84 15.90
CA TYR A 110 -0.11 4.21 16.24
C TYR A 110 0.79 4.38 15.03
N SER A 111 1.90 5.09 15.19
CA SER A 111 2.88 5.23 14.14
C SER A 111 3.43 3.85 13.86
N PHE A 112 3.05 3.27 12.72
CA PHE A 112 3.52 1.97 12.30
C PHE A 112 5.05 2.03 12.28
N PRO A 113 5.76 1.13 12.99
CA PRO A 113 7.22 1.14 13.01
C PRO A 113 7.72 1.06 11.56
N VAL A 114 8.54 2.04 11.16
CA VAL A 114 9.01 2.17 9.78
C VAL A 114 9.76 0.89 9.39
N ASN A 115 9.40 0.33 8.22
CA ASN A 115 10.09 -0.83 7.66
C ASN A 115 11.60 -0.53 7.52
N ARG A 116 12.44 -1.33 8.18
CA ARG A 116 13.91 -1.18 8.18
C ARG A 116 14.58 -1.90 7.00
N LEU A 117 13.84 -2.71 6.26
CA LEU A 117 14.34 -3.32 5.03
C LEU A 117 14.47 -2.28 3.92
N GLY A 118 15.70 -2.06 3.47
CA GLY A 118 16.04 -1.07 2.45
C GLY A 118 16.71 0.20 2.99
N GLN A 119 16.83 0.36 4.32
CA GLN A 119 17.78 1.33 4.90
C GLN A 119 19.17 0.69 5.00
N SER A 120 19.71 0.29 3.86
CA SER A 120 21.14 0.00 3.74
C SER A 120 21.84 1.32 3.41
N ALA A 121 22.43 1.94 4.43
CA ALA A 121 23.50 2.93 4.26
C ALA A 121 24.66 2.49 5.15
#